data_AF-A0A921LCN4-F1
#
_entry.id   AF-A0A921LCN4-F1
#
_cell.length_a   1.000
_cell.length_b   1.000
_cell.length_c   1.000
_cell.angle_alpha   90.00
_cell.angle_beta   90.00
_cell.angle_gamma   90.00
#
_symmetry.space_group_name_H-M   'P 1'
#
loop_
_entity.id
_entity.type
_entity.pdbx_description
1 polymer ?
#
loop_
_entity_poly.entity_id
_entity_poly.type
_entity_poly.pdbx_seq_one_letter_code
_entity_poly.pdbx_strand_id
1 'polypeptide(L)'
;MVQDEFQFYKPCKFLQPYVRYYWVFKSYQPLNTLTFPIGCPQIIFHKRTPLYILELKTAQSGFTISGQVNYPSHLYVDGNVEMIVVVFQPYVLKAFLNLPISLLHNQEISGYDLENAELKQLAAQIFDCEDANSCITRITGLPLL
;
A
#
# COMPACT_ATOMS: atom_id res chain seq x y z
N MET A 1 7.62 23.56 -12.05
CA MET A 1 7.78 22.94 -10.71
C MET A 1 6.83 21.76 -10.69
N VAL A 2 7.33 20.53 -10.68
CA VAL A 2 6.44 19.36 -10.64
C VAL A 2 6.02 19.19 -9.18
N GLN A 3 4.75 19.46 -8.93
CA GLN A 3 4.12 19.45 -7.61
C GLN A 3 3.88 18.00 -7.17
N ASP A 4 4.04 17.73 -5.89
CA ASP A 4 3.60 16.47 -5.28
C ASP A 4 2.11 16.26 -5.58
N GLU A 5 1.78 15.12 -6.18
CA GLU A 5 0.43 14.84 -6.66
C GLU A 5 -0.18 13.68 -5.87
N PHE A 6 -1.23 13.99 -5.10
CA PHE A 6 -2.11 12.99 -4.51
C PHE A 6 -3.39 12.88 -5.31
N GLN A 7 -3.73 11.66 -5.72
CA GLN A 7 -5.01 11.36 -6.35
C GLN A 7 -5.73 10.27 -5.56
N PHE A 8 -6.96 10.56 -5.14
CA PHE A 8 -7.80 9.63 -4.38
C PHE A 8 -8.88 9.01 -5.26
N TYR A 9 -9.15 7.73 -5.03
CA TYR A 9 -10.13 6.96 -5.78
C TYR A 9 -11.09 6.24 -4.85
N LYS A 10 -12.35 6.18 -5.26
CA LYS A 10 -13.39 5.44 -4.55
C LYS A 10 -13.45 4.00 -5.06
N PRO A 11 -13.65 3.01 -4.16
CA PRO A 11 -13.91 1.65 -4.57
C PRO A 11 -15.29 1.51 -5.21
N CYS A 12 -15.40 0.53 -6.12
CA CYS A 12 -16.69 0.10 -6.65
C CYS A 12 -17.58 -0.41 -5.51
N LYS A 13 -18.91 -0.43 -5.73
CA LYS A 13 -19.88 -0.78 -4.67
C LYS A 13 -19.57 -2.09 -3.95
N PHE A 14 -19.12 -3.09 -4.69
CA PHE A 14 -18.78 -4.41 -4.16
C PHE A 14 -17.61 -4.38 -3.16
N LEU A 15 -16.62 -3.51 -3.39
CA LEU A 15 -15.42 -3.41 -2.57
C LEU A 15 -15.52 -2.44 -1.39
N GLN A 16 -16.55 -1.59 -1.33
CA GLN A 16 -16.73 -0.62 -0.23
C GLN A 16 -16.74 -1.21 1.19
N PRO A 17 -17.26 -2.43 1.42
CA PRO A 17 -17.15 -3.08 2.73
C PRO A 17 -15.72 -3.48 3.13
N TYR A 18 -14.79 -3.57 2.16
CA TYR A 18 -13.44 -4.09 2.39
C TYR A 18 -12.36 -3.03 2.19
N VAL A 19 -12.54 -2.14 1.22
CA VAL A 19 -11.63 -1.07 0.87
C VAL A 19 -12.26 0.26 1.26
N ARG A 20 -11.52 1.08 2.00
CA ARG A 20 -11.95 2.42 2.40
C ARG A 20 -11.78 3.42 1.26
N TYR A 21 -10.60 3.40 0.63
CA TYR A 21 -10.27 4.16 -0.59
C TYR A 21 -8.93 3.68 -1.15
N TYR A 22 -8.64 4.11 -2.37
CA TYR A 22 -7.29 4.02 -2.93
C TYR A 22 -6.69 5.42 -3.03
N TRP A 23 -5.37 5.49 -3.02
CA TRP A 23 -4.69 6.72 -3.38
C TRP A 23 -3.40 6.42 -4.14
N VAL A 24 -3.04 7.35 -5.01
CA VAL A 24 -1.81 7.34 -5.78
C VAL A 24 -1.04 8.58 -5.41
N PHE A 25 0.26 8.40 -5.18
CA PHE A 25 1.18 9.49 -4.87
C PHE A 25 2.35 9.47 -5.84
N LYS A 26 2.66 10.63 -6.41
CA LYS A 26 3.85 10.84 -7.24
C LYS A 26 4.64 12.04 -6.74
N SER A 27 5.95 11.85 -6.60
CA SER A 27 6.90 12.94 -6.32
C SER A 27 8.21 12.70 -7.07
N TYR A 28 8.81 13.80 -7.52
CA TYR A 28 10.13 13.81 -8.16
C TYR A 28 11.17 14.51 -7.28
N GLN A 29 10.90 14.62 -5.99
CA GLN A 29 11.77 15.24 -5.00
C GLN A 29 11.99 14.26 -3.84
N PRO A 30 13.12 14.38 -3.11
CA PRO A 30 13.31 13.65 -1.87
C PRO A 30 12.17 13.92 -0.89
N LEU A 31 11.77 12.89 -0.17
CA LEU A 31 10.69 12.95 0.80
C LEU A 31 11.26 12.77 2.20
N ASN A 32 10.86 13.65 3.12
CA ASN A 32 11.13 13.53 4.55
C ASN A 32 9.91 14.07 5.30
N THR A 33 9.04 13.16 5.75
CA THR A 33 7.75 13.55 6.32
C THR A 33 7.37 12.67 7.51
N LEU A 34 6.68 13.27 8.46
CA LEU A 34 6.08 12.58 9.59
C LEU A 34 4.62 12.22 9.26
N THR A 35 4.26 10.96 9.41
CA THR A 35 2.90 10.46 9.19
C THR A 35 2.29 9.92 10.48
N PHE A 36 0.96 9.96 10.56
CA PHE A 36 0.20 9.47 11.70
C PHE A 36 -0.71 8.32 11.28
N PRO A 37 -0.80 7.26 12.10
CA PRO A 37 -1.59 6.09 11.75
C PRO A 37 -3.09 6.39 11.78
N ILE A 38 -3.82 5.79 10.85
CA ILE A 38 -5.28 5.89 10.76
C ILE A 38 -6.00 4.62 11.24
N GLY A 39 -5.27 3.64 11.77
CA GLY A 39 -5.79 2.34 12.22
C GLY A 39 -6.27 1.41 11.10
N CYS A 40 -6.00 1.76 9.84
CA CYS A 40 -6.37 0.98 8.67
C CYS A 40 -5.13 0.28 8.10
N PRO A 41 -5.17 -1.05 7.90
CA PRO A 41 -4.14 -1.75 7.15
C PRO A 41 -4.07 -1.31 5.70
N GLN A 42 -2.91 -1.51 5.08
CA GLN A 42 -2.65 -1.06 3.72
C GLN A 42 -1.90 -2.11 2.92
N ILE A 43 -2.18 -2.12 1.61
CA ILE A 43 -1.26 -2.72 0.63
C ILE A 43 -0.68 -1.57 -0.18
N ILE A 44 0.64 -1.58 -0.34
CA ILE A 44 1.41 -0.51 -0.97
C ILE A 44 2.21 -1.11 -2.13
N PHE A 45 2.03 -0.55 -3.32
CA PHE A 45 2.79 -0.90 -4.52
C PHE A 45 3.70 0.27 -4.88
N HIS A 46 5.00 0.17 -4.63
CA HIS A 46 5.98 1.16 -5.03
C HIS A 46 6.45 0.88 -6.47
N LYS A 47 5.95 1.66 -7.42
CA LYS A 47 6.39 1.60 -8.83
C LYS A 47 7.75 2.26 -9.06
N ARG A 48 8.23 3.03 -8.08
CA ARG A 48 9.59 3.61 -8.03
C ARG A 48 10.20 3.37 -6.66
N THR A 49 11.01 4.29 -6.16
CA THR A 49 11.79 4.11 -4.92
C THR A 49 10.86 3.84 -3.72
N PRO A 50 11.00 2.69 -3.03
CA PRO A 50 10.25 2.41 -1.81
C PRO A 50 10.63 3.32 -0.66
N LEU A 51 9.70 3.53 0.28
CA LEU A 51 9.93 4.40 1.44
C LEU A 51 10.82 3.71 2.48
N TYR A 52 11.68 4.49 3.11
CA TYR A 52 12.42 4.11 4.32
C TYR A 52 11.66 4.57 5.57
N ILE A 53 11.48 3.68 6.54
CA ILE A 53 10.78 3.94 7.79
C ILE A 53 11.79 3.98 8.93
N LEU A 54 11.96 5.14 9.55
CA LEU A 54 12.99 5.36 10.57
C LEU A 54 12.76 4.51 11.82
N GLU A 55 11.51 4.40 12.27
CA GLU A 55 11.11 3.68 13.48
C GLU A 55 11.40 2.18 13.38
N LEU A 56 11.26 1.62 12.17
CA LEU A 56 11.56 0.22 11.88
C LEU A 56 13.00 0.01 11.38
N LYS A 57 13.72 1.10 11.10
CA LYS A 57 15.06 1.11 10.49
C LYS A 57 15.16 0.25 9.22
N THR A 58 14.08 0.22 8.43
CA THR A 58 13.98 -0.63 7.25
C THR A 58 13.32 0.12 6.10
N ALA A 59 13.68 -0.28 4.88
CA ALA A 59 12.92 0.09 3.69
C ALA A 59 11.71 -0.83 3.54
N GLN A 60 10.60 -0.27 3.06
CA GLN A 60 9.50 -1.05 2.52
C GLN A 60 9.98 -1.81 1.27
N SER A 61 9.37 -2.96 1.02
CA SER A 61 9.59 -3.69 -0.23
C SER A 61 8.78 -3.05 -1.38
N GLY A 62 9.07 -3.40 -2.63
CA GLY A 62 8.29 -2.91 -3.78
C GLY A 62 6.79 -3.21 -3.67
N PHE A 63 6.42 -4.35 -3.10
CA PHE A 63 5.05 -4.76 -2.80
C PHE A 63 4.91 -5.02 -1.31
N THR A 64 4.40 -4.06 -0.55
CA THR A 64 4.38 -4.09 0.91
C THR A 64 2.98 -4.26 1.47
N ILE A 65 2.87 -5.06 2.53
CA ILE A 65 1.68 -5.19 3.38
C ILE A 65 1.98 -4.47 4.69
N SER A 66 1.29 -3.35 4.91
CA SER A 66 1.32 -2.62 6.17
C SER A 66 0.15 -3.09 7.02
N GLY A 67 0.44 -3.61 8.21
CA GLY A 67 -0.61 -3.97 9.16
C GLY A 67 -1.23 -2.75 9.83
N GLN A 68 -1.92 -2.97 10.95
CA GLN A 68 -2.35 -1.85 11.80
C GLN A 68 -1.13 -1.28 12.52
N VAL A 69 -0.92 0.02 12.38
CA VAL A 69 0.15 0.76 13.04
C VAL A 69 -0.46 1.65 14.13
N ASN A 70 0.22 1.77 15.28
CA ASN A 70 -0.22 2.60 16.41
C ASN A 70 0.78 3.68 16.84
N TYR A 71 1.84 3.90 16.06
CA TYR A 71 2.86 4.91 16.28
C TYR A 71 3.02 5.82 15.06
N PRO A 72 3.48 7.08 15.22
CA PRO A 72 3.80 7.95 14.09
C PRO A 72 5.07 7.48 13.38
N SER A 73 5.12 7.59 12.05
CA SER A 73 6.25 7.10 11.25
C SER A 73 6.93 8.23 10.48
N HIS A 74 8.24 8.38 10.67
CA HIS A 74 9.08 9.22 9.82
C HIS A 74 9.45 8.45 8.55
N LEU A 75 8.91 8.92 7.43
CA LEU A 75 9.14 8.34 6.10
C LEU A 75 10.18 9.16 5.36
N TYR A 76 11.18 8.46 4.82
CA TYR A 76 12.28 9.04 4.06
C TYR A 76 12.41 8.38 2.68
N VAL A 77 12.69 9.18 1.66
CA VAL A 77 13.16 8.68 0.37
C VAL A 77 14.14 9.69 -0.24
N ASP A 78 15.21 9.18 -0.83
CA ASP A 78 16.12 9.95 -1.68
C ASP A 78 15.97 9.50 -3.14
N GLY A 79 14.97 10.03 -3.83
CA GLY A 79 14.63 9.63 -5.20
C GLY A 79 13.18 9.91 -5.57
N ASN A 80 12.80 9.51 -6.79
CA ASN A 80 11.43 9.65 -7.26
C ASN A 80 10.52 8.63 -6.57
N VAL A 81 9.37 9.09 -6.08
CA VAL A 81 8.31 8.25 -5.53
C VAL A 81 7.19 8.11 -6.54
N GLU A 82 6.73 6.89 -6.74
CA GLU A 82 5.44 6.60 -7.32
C GLU A 82 4.90 5.38 -6.59
N MET A 83 3.77 5.57 -5.89
CA MET A 83 3.15 4.48 -5.15
C MET A 83 1.63 4.50 -5.31
N ILE A 84 1.06 3.30 -5.36
CA ILE A 84 -0.38 3.07 -5.35
C ILE A 84 -0.69 2.34 -4.05
N VAL A 85 -1.67 2.85 -3.31
CA VAL A 85 -2.01 2.32 -1.99
C VAL A 85 -3.48 1.98 -1.92
N VAL A 86 -3.74 0.77 -1.45
CA VAL A 86 -5.06 0.29 -1.08
C VAL A 86 -5.21 0.42 0.42
N VAL A 87 -6.13 1.27 0.87
CA VAL A 87 -6.44 1.43 2.29
C VAL A 87 -7.66 0.58 2.62
N PHE A 88 -7.49 -0.43 3.46
CA PHE A 88 -8.56 -1.36 3.83
C PHE A 88 -9.38 -0.84 5.01
N GLN A 89 -10.59 -1.39 5.18
CA GLN A 89 -11.28 -1.26 6.46
C GLN A 89 -10.48 -1.99 7.56
N PRO A 90 -10.52 -1.53 8.83
CA PRO A 90 -9.65 -2.05 9.89
C PRO A 90 -9.69 -3.57 10.11
N TYR A 91 -10.83 -4.20 9.81
CA TYR A 91 -11.08 -5.62 10.07
C TYR A 91 -10.70 -6.57 8.92
N VAL A 92 -10.30 -6.05 7.76
CA VAL A 92 -10.33 -6.80 6.49
C VAL A 92 -9.18 -7.75 6.32
N LEU A 93 -7.99 -7.45 6.86
CA LEU A 93 -6.84 -8.33 6.68
C LEU A 93 -7.12 -9.76 7.14
N LYS A 94 -7.95 -9.96 8.18
CA LYS A 94 -8.31 -11.31 8.67
C LYS A 94 -9.11 -12.11 7.63
N ALA A 95 -9.91 -11.44 6.82
CA ALA A 95 -10.71 -12.10 5.79
C ALA A 95 -9.86 -12.56 4.60
N PHE A 96 -8.71 -11.91 4.40
CA PHE A 96 -7.92 -12.02 3.18
C PHE A 96 -6.58 -12.75 3.40
N LEU A 97 -6.04 -12.72 4.62
CA LEU A 97 -4.78 -13.36 4.97
C LEU A 97 -5.03 -14.58 5.85
N ASN A 98 -4.47 -15.72 5.44
CA ASN A 98 -4.49 -16.95 6.23
C ASN A 98 -3.42 -16.92 7.35
N LEU A 99 -3.36 -15.81 8.10
CA LEU A 99 -2.41 -15.64 9.21
C LEU A 99 -3.01 -14.78 10.35
N PRO A 100 -2.58 -14.98 11.60
CA PRO A 100 -3.03 -14.16 12.72
C PRO A 100 -2.66 -12.69 12.52
N ILE A 101 -3.65 -11.80 12.51
CA ILE A 101 -3.42 -10.35 12.27
C ILE A 101 -2.54 -9.68 13.34
N SER A 102 -2.46 -10.27 14.54
CA SER A 102 -1.50 -9.86 15.56
C SER A 102 -0.05 -9.92 15.09
N LEU A 103 0.27 -10.79 14.12
CA LEU A 103 1.61 -10.87 13.53
C LEU A 103 1.93 -9.68 12.61
N LEU A 104 0.91 -8.95 12.15
CA LEU A 104 1.08 -7.80 11.27
C LEU A 104 1.00 -6.48 12.03
N HIS A 105 0.60 -6.50 13.29
CA HIS A 105 0.52 -5.28 14.10
C HIS A 105 1.90 -4.64 14.21
N ASN A 106 2.00 -3.36 13.85
CA ASN A 106 3.25 -2.60 13.81
C ASN A 106 4.33 -3.25 12.89
N GLN A 107 3.91 -3.97 11.86
CA GLN A 107 4.80 -4.59 10.87
C GLN A 107 4.54 -4.08 9.46
N GLU A 108 5.62 -4.05 8.69
CA GLU A 108 5.68 -3.74 7.28
C GLU A 108 6.38 -4.92 6.61
N ILE A 109 5.61 -5.85 6.05
CA ILE A 109 6.14 -7.08 5.47
C ILE A 109 6.11 -7.02 3.95
N SER A 110 7.01 -7.78 3.31
CA SER A 110 6.92 -7.99 1.87
C SER A 110 5.70 -8.85 1.56
N GLY A 111 4.87 -8.37 0.64
CA GLY A 111 3.72 -9.14 0.14
C GLY A 111 4.15 -10.37 -0.66
N TYR A 112 5.42 -10.46 -1.09
CA TYR A 112 5.97 -11.68 -1.67
C TYR A 112 6.20 -12.79 -0.63
N ASP A 113 6.28 -12.44 0.65
CA ASP A 113 6.48 -13.39 1.75
C ASP A 113 5.17 -14.09 2.11
N LEU A 114 4.03 -13.55 1.66
CA LEU A 114 2.73 -14.19 1.81
C LEU A 114 2.59 -15.37 0.85
N GLU A 115 1.99 -16.47 1.31
CA GLU A 115 1.61 -17.62 0.46
C GLU A 115 0.30 -17.35 -0.32
N ASN A 116 0.20 -16.19 -0.97
CA ASN A 116 -0.96 -15.81 -1.77
C ASN A 116 -0.56 -15.55 -3.23
N ALA A 117 -0.83 -16.50 -4.11
CA ALA A 117 -0.45 -16.44 -5.52
C ALA A 117 -1.19 -15.34 -6.28
N GLU A 118 -2.47 -15.12 -5.97
CA GLU A 118 -3.32 -14.15 -6.65
C GLU A 118 -2.89 -12.71 -6.35
N LEU A 119 -2.43 -12.43 -5.12
CA LEU A 119 -1.81 -11.14 -4.81
C LEU A 119 -0.51 -10.91 -5.56
N LYS A 120 0.34 -11.93 -5.66
CA LYS A 120 1.61 -11.80 -6.38
C LYS A 120 1.34 -11.53 -7.86
N GLN A 121 0.31 -12.17 -8.42
CA GLN A 121 -0.16 -11.91 -9.77
C GLN A 121 -0.71 -10.48 -9.91
N LEU A 122 -1.54 -10.01 -8.97
CA LEU A 122 -2.03 -8.64 -8.95
C LEU A 122 -0.89 -7.63 -8.86
N ALA A 123 0.11 -7.87 -8.01
CA ALA A 123 1.29 -7.04 -7.89
C ALA A 123 2.04 -6.94 -9.22
N ALA A 124 2.29 -8.07 -9.89
CA ALA A 124 2.91 -8.10 -11.22
C ALA A 124 2.12 -7.26 -12.24
N GLN A 125 0.79 -7.43 -12.28
CA GLN A 125 -0.08 -6.66 -13.18
C GLN A 125 -0.06 -5.15 -12.89
N ILE A 126 0.09 -4.74 -11.63
CA ILE A 126 0.20 -3.33 -11.24
C ILE A 126 1.56 -2.76 -11.62
N PHE A 127 2.64 -3.53 -11.48
CA PHE A 127 3.97 -3.09 -11.87
C PHE A 127 4.08 -2.92 -13.39
N ASP A 128 3.47 -3.80 -14.18
CA ASP A 128 3.43 -3.72 -15.65
C ASP A 128 2.51 -2.61 -16.19
N CYS A 129 1.64 -2.04 -15.34
CA CYS A 129 0.67 -1.04 -15.75
C CYS A 129 1.27 0.37 -15.78
N GLU A 130 1.12 1.13 -16.86
CA GLU A 130 1.75 2.45 -16.98
C GLU A 130 0.95 3.57 -16.29
N ASP A 131 -0.38 3.55 -16.39
CA ASP A 131 -1.23 4.61 -15.86
C ASP A 131 -1.93 4.21 -14.55
N ALA A 132 -2.19 5.21 -13.71
CA ALA A 132 -2.81 5.04 -12.40
C ALA A 132 -4.25 4.51 -12.49
N ASN A 133 -5.04 4.96 -13.47
CA ASN A 133 -6.45 4.57 -13.59
C ASN A 133 -6.58 3.09 -13.96
N SER A 134 -5.72 2.60 -14.85
CA SER A 134 -5.64 1.19 -15.19
C SER A 134 -5.17 0.34 -14.00
N CYS A 135 -4.22 0.84 -13.19
CA CYS A 135 -3.83 0.16 -11.94
C CYS A 135 -5.02 0.02 -10.98
N ILE A 136 -5.76 1.12 -10.73
CA ILE A 136 -6.95 1.10 -9.87
C ILE A 136 -8.01 0.15 -10.41
N THR A 137 -8.19 0.10 -11.73
CA THR A 137 -9.13 -0.83 -12.38
C THR A 137 -8.74 -2.28 -12.13
N ARG A 138 -7.44 -2.62 -12.21
CA ARG A 138 -6.95 -3.98 -11.91
C ARG A 138 -7.15 -4.35 -10.45
N ILE A 139 -6.97 -3.40 -9.53
CA ILE A 139 -7.22 -3.58 -8.10
C ILE A 139 -8.70 -3.89 -7.81
N THR A 140 -9.64 -3.53 -8.70
CA THR A 140 -11.04 -3.96 -8.53
C THR A 140 -11.23 -5.47 -8.61
N GLY A 141 -10.27 -6.20 -9.21
CA GLY A 141 -10.19 -7.66 -9.21
C GLY A 141 -9.44 -8.23 -7.99
N LEU A 142 -9.22 -7.44 -6.93
CA LEU A 142 -8.67 -7.93 -5.66
C LEU A 142 -9.46 -9.17 -5.22
N PRO A 143 -8.80 -10.32 -5.01
CA PRO A 143 -9.44 -11.54 -4.55
C PRO A 143 -9.72 -11.40 -3.06
N LEU A 144 -10.71 -10.59 -2.70
CA LEU A 144 -11.18 -10.44 -1.33
C LEU A 144 -12.15 -11.57 -0.94
N LEU A 145 -12.34 -12.57 -1.81
CA LEU A 145 -13.12 -13.79 -1.65
C LEU A 145 -12.39 -14.97 -2.31
#